data_AF-A0A0H5PIE4-F1
#
_entry.id   AF-A0A0H5PIE4-F1
#
_cell.length_a   1.000
_cell.length_b   1.000
_cell.length_c   1.000
_cell.angle_alpha   90.00
_cell.angle_beta   90.00
_cell.angle_gamma   90.00
#
_symmetry.space_group_name_H-M   'P 1'
#
loop_
_entity.id
_entity.type
_entity.pdbx_description
1 polymer ?
#
loop_
_entity_poly.entity_id
_entity_poly.type
_entity_poly.pdbx_seq_one_letter_code
_entity_poly.pdbx_strand_id
1 'polypeptide(L)' 'MRMTDEHRENFWRRCGWSPELPESERMRIEQRWDDESIDLAELFGW' A
#
# COMPACT_ATOMS: atom_id res chain seq x y z
N MET A 1 -6.03 1.04 15.32
CA MET A 1 -7.14 0.38 14.60
C MET A 1 -6.48 -0.33 13.43
N ARG A 2 -6.64 -1.64 13.25
CA ARG A 2 -5.89 -2.35 12.20
C ARG A 2 -6.49 -2.00 10.85
N MET A 3 -5.66 -1.58 9.89
CA MET A 3 -6.13 -1.22 8.56
C MET A 3 -6.63 -2.47 7.83
N THR A 4 -7.69 -2.33 7.03
CA THR A 4 -8.26 -3.46 6.30
C THR A 4 -7.41 -3.80 5.08
N ASP A 5 -7.46 -5.06 4.65
CA ASP A 5 -6.77 -5.53 3.44
C ASP A 5 -7.22 -4.75 2.20
N GLU A 6 -8.51 -4.43 2.11
CA GLU A 6 -9.09 -3.64 1.02
C GLU A 6 -8.53 -2.21 0.98
N HIS A 7 -8.36 -1.56 2.13
CA HIS A 7 -7.78 -0.21 2.20
C HIS A 7 -6.32 -0.23 1.77
N ARG A 8 -5.53 -1.19 2.28
CA ARG A 8 -4.12 -1.36 1.89
C ARG A 8 -3.97 -1.57 0.40
N GLU A 9 -4.78 -2.48 -0.17
CA GLU A 9 -4.73 -2.76 -1.59
C GLU A 9 -5.11 -1.54 -2.44
N ASN A 10 -6.14 -0.79 -2.04
CA ASN A 10 -6.51 0.45 -2.73
C ASN A 10 -5.38 1.48 -2.71
N PHE A 11 -4.66 1.62 -1.60
CA PHE A 11 -3.51 2.50 -1.50
C PHE A 11 -2.35 2.02 -2.38
N TRP A 12 -2.03 0.72 -2.31
CA TRP A 12 -0.98 0.14 -3.14
C TRP A 12 -1.29 0.29 -4.64
N ARG A 13 -2.55 0.13 -5.06
CA ARG A 13 -2.98 0.36 -6.45
C ARG A 13 -2.71 1.79 -6.91
N ARG A 14 -2.89 2.79 -6.05
CA ARG A 14 -2.51 4.20 -6.33
C ARG A 14 -0.99 4.36 -6.49
N CYS A 15 -0.21 3.52 -5.82
CA CYS A 15 1.25 3.45 -5.94
C CYS A 15 1.74 2.61 -7.13
N GLY A 16 0.83 2.09 -7.96
CA GLY A 16 1.16 1.26 -9.13
C GLY A 16 1.17 -0.24 -8.86
N TRP A 17 0.70 -0.71 -7.70
CA TRP A 17 0.55 -2.14 -7.42
C TRP A 17 -0.55 -2.75 -8.30
N SER A 18 -0.29 -3.95 -8.82
CA SER A 18 -1.26 -4.80 -9.51
C SER A 18 -0.95 -6.25 -9.17
N PRO A 19 -1.96 -7.14 -9.07
CA PRO A 19 -1.74 -8.58 -8.88
C PRO A 19 -0.93 -9.21 -10.03
N GLU A 20 -0.88 -8.57 -11.20
CA GLU A 20 -0.13 -9.02 -12.38
C GLU A 20 1.36 -8.68 -12.31
N LEU A 21 1.79 -7.85 -11.35
CA LEU A 21 3.20 -7.53 -11.18
C LEU A 21 4.00 -8.75 -10.69
N PRO A 22 5.29 -8.83 -11.06
CA PRO A 22 6.21 -9.79 -10.45
C PRO A 22 6.17 -9.67 -8.93
N GLU A 23 6.24 -10.81 -8.24
CA GLU A 23 6.18 -10.87 -6.77
C GLU A 23 7.18 -9.92 -6.11
N SER A 24 8.40 -9.81 -6.66
CA SER A 24 9.43 -8.89 -6.17
C SER A 24 9.02 -7.42 -6.24
N GLU A 25 8.26 -7.01 -7.26
CA GLU A 25 7.77 -5.64 -7.38
C GLU A 25 6.59 -5.40 -6.45
N ARG A 26 5.67 -6.36 -6.33
CA ARG A 26 4.57 -6.29 -5.35
C ARG A 26 5.11 -6.15 -3.93
N MET A 27 6.05 -7.02 -3.55
CA MET A 27 6.69 -7.00 -2.24
C MET A 27 7.38 -5.67 -1.94
N ARG A 28 8.03 -5.04 -2.92
CA ARG A 28 8.64 -3.72 -2.71
C ARG A 28 7.62 -2.65 -2.35
N ILE A 29 6.45 -2.67 -3.00
CA ILE A 29 5.38 -1.72 -2.71
C ILE A 29 4.76 -2.03 -1.35
N GLU A 30 4.44 -3.29 -1.07
CA GLU A 30 3.84 -3.74 0.18
C GLU A 30 4.75 -3.49 1.40
N GLN A 31 6.07 -3.67 1.25
CA GLN A 31 7.05 -3.38 2.30
C GLN A 31 7.32 -1.89 2.48
N ARG A 32 7.19 -1.10 1.41
CA ARG A 32 7.35 0.36 1.48
C ARG A 32 6.16 1.01 2.16
N TRP A 33 4.97 0.45 1.98
CA TRP A 33 3.70 1.00 2.46
C TRP A 33 3.03 0.00 3.39
N ASP A 34 3.56 -0.09 4.61
CA ASP A 34 2.88 -0.74 5.72
C ASP A 34 1.73 0.13 6.27
N ASP A 35 0.95 -0.43 7.19
CA ASP A 35 -0.22 0.23 7.76
C ASP A 35 0.13 1.63 8.35
N GLU A 36 1.25 1.76 9.07
CA GLU A 36 1.69 3.03 9.68
C GLU A 36 2.10 4.07 8.63
N SER A 37 2.85 3.64 7.62
CA SER A 37 3.30 4.51 6.53
C SER A 37 2.12 5.02 5.70
N ILE A 38 1.11 4.17 5.49
CA ILE A 38 -0.11 4.56 4.79
C ILE A 38 -0.92 5.56 5.64
N ASP A 39 -1.15 5.27 6.91
CA ASP A 39 -1.85 6.18 7.84
C ASP A 39 -1.19 7.57 7.87
N LEU A 40 0.15 7.61 7.92
CA LEU A 40 0.92 8.85 7.87
C LEU A 40 0.74 9.57 6.53
N ALA A 41 0.84 8.86 5.40
CA ALA A 41 0.67 9.47 4.08
C ALA A 41 -0.71 10.11 3.91
N GLU A 42 -1.77 9.44 4.35
CA GLU A 42 -3.13 9.97 4.31
C GLU A 42 -3.29 11.19 5.24
N LEU A 43 -2.66 11.17 6.42
CA LEU A 43 -2.64 12.31 7.34
C LEU A 43 -2.01 13.56 6.71
N PHE A 44 -1.00 13.38 5.84
CA PHE A 44 -0.35 14.47 5.10
C PHE A 44 -1.05 14.84 3.78
N GLY A 45 -2.22 14.26 3.50
CA GLY A 45 -3.07 14.61 2.36
C GLY A 45 -2.65 13.97 1.04
N TRP A 46 -2.00 12.80 1.11
CA TRP A 46 -1.55 12.07 -0.08
C TRP A 46 -2.67 11.30 -0.79
#